data_AF-A0A7V6CMY1-F1
#
_entry.id   AF-A0A7V6CMY1-F1
#
_cell.length_a   1.000
_cell.length_b   1.000
_cell.length_c   1.000
_cell.angle_alpha   90.00
_cell.angle_beta   90.00
_cell.angle_gamma   90.00
#
_symmetry.space_group_name_H-M   'P 1'
#
loop_
_entity.id
_entity.type
_entity.pdbx_description
1 polymer ?
#
loop_
_entity_poly.entity_id
_entity_poly.type
_entity_poly.pdbx_seq_one_letter_code
_entity_poly.pdbx_strand_id
1 'polypeptide(L)'
;MRVITRDTIWFNVNTEVDSTTTTMITINDTLLKWWRSRQTHSQPIISIEINGDSAFVSWARKDSGPLYLLIKPPDTTWLFWTKALSETVKINAIFLKTGDVSDTITRGWQLEKISLAWGQSNTGRTVRIDSLRIQSSSYSNLLITNPLETFFSVDSLISFSPGESVTLTLYTNAQNACAYLHTFILIWPFYIRIPFTNLDKGNFKNFFVNIISHL
;
A
#
# COMPACT_ATOMS: atom_id res chain seq x y z
N MET A 1 -27.03 -1.68 22.45
CA MET A 1 -26.14 -1.43 21.29
C MET A 1 -24.70 -1.46 21.83
N ARG A 2 -23.96 -2.55 21.60
CA ARG A 2 -22.60 -2.73 22.16
C ARG A 2 -21.60 -2.22 21.13
N VAL A 3 -20.89 -1.16 21.46
CA VAL A 3 -19.77 -0.66 20.66
C VAL A 3 -18.73 -1.77 20.59
N ILE A 4 -18.38 -2.21 19.37
CA ILE A 4 -17.25 -3.11 19.16
C ILE A 4 -16.00 -2.31 19.50
N THR A 5 -15.44 -2.52 20.69
CA THR A 5 -14.14 -1.98 21.08
C THR A 5 -13.09 -2.60 20.19
N ARG A 6 -12.61 -1.79 19.23
CA ARG A 6 -11.38 -1.92 18.43
C ARG A 6 -10.62 -3.24 18.64
N ASP A 7 -10.68 -4.13 17.66
CA ASP A 7 -9.79 -5.29 17.59
C ASP A 7 -8.35 -4.81 17.32
N THR A 8 -7.57 -4.69 18.38
CA THR A 8 -6.16 -4.24 18.33
C THR A 8 -5.20 -5.37 17.99
N ILE A 9 -5.65 -6.62 17.90
CA ILE A 9 -4.78 -7.78 17.66
C ILE A 9 -4.56 -7.95 16.16
N TRP A 10 -5.65 -7.95 15.38
CA TRP A 10 -5.58 -8.18 13.93
C TRP A 10 -5.32 -6.91 13.11
N PHE A 11 -5.62 -5.73 13.66
CA PHE A 11 -5.46 -4.44 12.98
C PHE A 11 -4.62 -3.44 13.78
N ASN A 12 -3.51 -3.90 14.36
CA ASN A 12 -2.51 -2.99 14.94
C ASN A 12 -1.76 -2.24 13.81
N VAL A 13 -2.36 -1.15 13.34
CA VAL A 13 -1.77 -0.26 12.32
C VAL A 13 -0.81 0.78 12.92
N ASN A 14 -0.50 0.70 14.22
CA ASN A 14 0.47 1.61 14.83
C ASN A 14 1.89 1.11 14.53
N THR A 15 2.44 1.48 13.37
CA THR A 15 3.90 1.48 13.21
C THR A 15 4.43 2.69 13.96
N GLU A 16 5.07 2.48 15.12
CA GLU A 16 5.69 3.58 15.90
C GLU A 16 6.83 4.28 15.16
N VAL A 17 7.35 3.65 14.12
CA VAL A 17 8.43 4.15 13.26
C VAL A 17 7.94 4.38 11.85
N ASP A 18 8.12 5.61 11.38
CA ASP A 18 7.79 5.99 10.01
C ASP A 18 8.98 5.75 9.08
N SER A 19 8.64 5.38 7.85
CA SER A 19 9.57 4.94 6.82
C SER A 19 10.44 6.10 6.34
N THR A 20 11.74 6.09 6.65
CA THR A 20 12.70 7.02 6.03
C THR A 20 13.20 6.45 4.71
N THR A 21 13.32 7.26 3.63
CA THR A 21 14.12 6.83 2.47
C THR A 21 15.57 6.75 2.94
N THR A 22 16.19 5.57 2.95
CA THR A 22 17.62 5.43 3.25
C THR A 22 18.49 5.93 2.09
N THR A 23 17.96 5.90 0.87
CA THR A 23 18.62 6.33 -0.37
C THR A 23 18.18 7.72 -0.82
N MET A 24 19.15 8.53 -1.23
CA MET A 24 18.89 9.78 -1.95
C MET A 24 18.63 9.49 -3.42
N ILE A 25 17.70 10.20 -4.01
CA ILE A 25 17.27 10.01 -5.41
C ILE A 25 17.61 11.26 -6.19
N THR A 26 18.14 11.13 -7.40
CA THR A 26 18.36 12.27 -8.30
C THR A 26 17.18 12.43 -9.26
N ILE A 27 16.57 13.61 -9.30
CA ILE A 27 15.52 13.98 -10.25
C ILE A 27 15.98 15.27 -10.94
N ASN A 28 16.27 15.23 -12.24
CA ASN A 28 16.76 16.40 -13.00
C ASN A 28 17.91 17.13 -12.26
N ASP A 29 18.95 16.38 -11.91
CA ASP A 29 20.13 16.82 -11.15
C ASP A 29 19.86 17.32 -9.70
N THR A 30 18.60 17.27 -9.24
CA THR A 30 18.23 17.57 -7.86
C THR A 30 18.25 16.30 -7.02
N LEU A 31 19.06 16.27 -5.97
CA LEU A 31 18.98 15.20 -4.97
C LEU A 31 17.73 15.40 -4.11
N LEU A 32 16.96 14.35 -3.91
CA LEU A 32 15.75 14.31 -3.11
C LEU A 32 15.83 13.16 -2.10
N LYS A 33 15.54 13.48 -0.86
CA LYS A 33 15.23 12.52 0.21
C LYS A 33 13.86 12.88 0.75
N TRP A 34 12.98 11.90 0.98
CA TRP A 34 11.66 12.17 1.53
C TRP A 34 11.26 11.14 2.58
N TRP A 35 10.51 11.57 3.57
CA TRP A 35 9.99 10.68 4.60
C TRP A 35 8.72 11.25 5.17
N ARG A 36 7.91 10.36 5.73
CA ARG A 36 6.73 10.74 6.51
C ARG A 36 7.14 10.82 7.98
N SER A 37 6.47 11.66 8.76
CA SER A 37 6.55 11.58 10.22
C SER A 37 5.37 10.82 10.78
N ARG A 38 5.42 10.46 12.07
CA ARG A 38 4.28 9.89 12.80
C ARG A 38 2.96 10.49 12.34
N GLN A 39 2.13 9.63 11.77
CA GLN A 39 0.85 10.01 11.21
C GLN A 39 -0.19 10.08 12.33
N THR A 40 -1.09 11.05 12.21
CA THR A 40 -2.35 11.10 12.95
C THR A 40 -3.41 10.46 12.10
N HIS A 41 -4.29 9.72 12.75
CA HIS A 41 -5.28 8.92 12.06
C HIS A 41 -6.67 9.16 12.64
N SER A 42 -7.69 9.21 11.79
CA SER A 42 -9.08 9.29 12.24
C SER A 42 -9.52 7.97 12.91
N GLN A 43 -10.71 7.98 13.52
CA GLN A 43 -11.39 6.72 13.79
C GLN A 43 -11.65 5.99 12.46
N PRO A 44 -11.50 4.65 12.42
CA PRO A 44 -11.84 3.87 11.24
C PRO A 44 -13.35 3.90 11.02
N ILE A 45 -13.75 3.92 9.75
CA ILE A 45 -15.14 3.74 9.31
C ILE A 45 -15.25 2.30 8.83
N ILE A 46 -16.15 1.54 9.46
CA ILE A 46 -16.40 0.13 9.13
C ILE A 46 -17.86 -0.01 8.73
N SER A 47 -18.09 -0.58 7.55
CA SER A 47 -19.41 -0.95 7.06
C SER A 47 -19.48 -2.46 6.89
N ILE A 48 -20.57 -3.07 7.32
CA ILE A 48 -20.78 -4.52 7.28
C ILE A 48 -22.16 -4.76 6.67
N GLU A 49 -22.20 -5.50 5.58
CA GLU A 49 -23.42 -6.00 4.94
C GLU A 49 -23.45 -7.52 5.05
N ILE A 50 -24.48 -8.06 5.68
CA ILE A 50 -24.62 -9.50 5.94
C ILE A 50 -25.74 -10.06 5.07
N ASN A 51 -25.47 -11.15 4.36
CA ASN A 51 -26.43 -11.93 3.60
C ASN A 51 -26.27 -13.42 3.95
N GLY A 52 -27.14 -13.93 4.84
CA GLY A 52 -27.03 -15.28 5.37
C GLY A 52 -25.71 -15.51 6.08
N ASP A 53 -24.96 -16.52 5.64
CA ASP A 53 -23.66 -16.91 6.17
C ASP A 53 -22.48 -16.22 5.43
N SER A 54 -22.75 -15.15 4.68
CA SER A 54 -21.73 -14.31 4.04
C SER A 54 -21.84 -12.87 4.51
N ALA A 55 -20.70 -12.19 4.66
CA ALA A 55 -20.65 -10.77 4.99
C ALA A 55 -19.62 -10.04 4.13
N PHE A 56 -20.02 -8.91 3.56
CA PHE A 56 -19.13 -7.94 2.93
C PHE A 56 -18.75 -6.86 3.94
N VAL A 57 -17.45 -6.65 4.14
CA VAL A 57 -16.92 -5.68 5.09
C VAL A 57 -16.07 -4.65 4.34
N SER A 58 -16.40 -3.38 4.50
CA SER A 58 -15.59 -2.26 4.02
C SER A 58 -14.94 -1.56 5.20
N TRP A 59 -13.62 -1.36 5.13
CA TRP A 59 -12.86 -0.56 6.08
C TRP A 59 -12.27 0.66 5.37
N ALA A 60 -12.37 1.82 6.02
CA ALA A 60 -11.75 3.05 5.54
C ALA A 60 -11.19 3.88 6.69
N ARG A 61 -10.10 4.61 6.44
CA ARG A 61 -9.52 5.54 7.40
C ARG A 61 -8.90 6.74 6.70
N LYS A 62 -8.92 7.89 7.39
CA LYS A 62 -8.18 9.07 6.97
C LYS A 62 -6.89 9.17 7.77
N ASP A 63 -5.80 9.39 7.05
CA ASP A 63 -4.48 9.56 7.63
C ASP A 63 -3.96 10.95 7.28
N SER A 64 -3.26 11.58 8.22
CA SER A 64 -2.71 12.91 8.05
C SER A 64 -1.43 13.09 8.83
N GLY A 65 -0.52 13.90 8.33
CA GLY A 65 0.74 14.20 8.99
C GLY A 65 1.62 15.01 8.07
N PRO A 66 2.86 15.33 8.47
CA PRO A 66 3.80 15.97 7.58
C PRO A 66 4.51 14.94 6.69
N LEU A 67 4.71 15.33 5.44
CA LEU A 67 5.65 14.76 4.50
C LEU A 67 6.84 15.71 4.43
N TYR A 68 8.02 15.22 4.78
CA TYR A 68 9.26 15.96 4.71
C TYR A 68 10.00 15.66 3.42
N LEU A 69 10.55 16.70 2.81
CA LEU A 69 11.40 16.63 1.64
C LEU A 69 12.68 17.39 1.94
N LEU A 70 13.81 16.71 1.85
CA LEU A 70 15.13 17.31 1.85
C LEU A 70 15.64 17.27 0.42
N ILE A 71 15.82 18.45 -0.18
CA ILE A 71 16.23 18.58 -1.57
C ILE A 71 17.54 19.34 -1.69
N LYS A 72 18.37 18.95 -2.66
CA LYS A 72 19.56 19.69 -3.07
C LYS A 72 19.56 19.84 -4.59
N PRO A 73 19.02 20.97 -5.09
CA PRO A 73 19.24 21.40 -6.46
C PRO A 73 20.74 21.57 -6.78
N PRO A 74 21.15 21.53 -8.06
CA PRO A 74 22.55 21.60 -8.47
C PRO A 74 23.29 22.82 -7.91
N ASP A 75 22.65 23.99 -8.00
CA ASP A 75 23.29 25.29 -7.75
C ASP A 75 22.92 25.90 -6.39
N THR A 76 22.30 25.14 -5.49
CA THR A 76 21.85 25.65 -4.20
C THR A 76 22.31 24.81 -3.02
N THR A 77 22.13 25.36 -1.82
CA THR A 77 22.25 24.61 -0.57
C THR A 77 21.07 23.64 -0.40
N TRP A 78 21.16 22.79 0.62
CA TRP A 78 20.06 21.94 1.04
C TRP A 78 18.84 22.78 1.42
N LEU A 79 17.70 22.45 0.85
CA LEU A 79 16.40 23.01 1.22
C LEU A 79 15.57 21.94 1.92
N PHE A 80 14.93 22.34 3.01
CA PHE A 80 14.01 21.47 3.75
C PHE A 80 12.59 21.97 3.56
N TRP A 81 11.75 21.13 2.96
CA TRP A 81 10.34 21.42 2.72
C TRP A 81 9.47 20.49 3.55
N THR A 82 8.39 21.05 4.09
CA THR A 82 7.34 20.27 4.76
C THR A 82 6.04 20.47 3.98
N LYS A 83 5.40 19.36 3.63
CA LYS A 83 4.07 19.36 3.01
C LYS A 83 3.10 18.66 3.95
N ALA A 84 1.87 19.17 4.03
CA ALA A 84 0.80 18.43 4.69
C ALA A 84 0.45 17.22 3.83
N LEU A 85 0.59 16.03 4.41
CA LEU A 85 0.02 14.81 3.89
C LEU A 85 -1.40 14.66 4.46
N SER A 86 -2.35 14.38 3.59
CA SER A 86 -3.69 13.98 3.96
C SER A 86 -4.15 12.97 2.94
N GLU A 87 -4.50 11.76 3.37
CA GLU A 87 -4.92 10.67 2.51
C GLU A 87 -6.10 9.89 3.09
N THR A 88 -6.76 9.14 2.24
CA THR A 88 -7.77 8.14 2.62
C THR A 88 -7.26 6.79 2.16
N VAL A 89 -7.27 5.82 3.08
CA VAL A 89 -6.96 4.41 2.80
C VAL A 89 -8.24 3.59 2.94
N LYS A 90 -8.40 2.60 2.07
CA LYS A 90 -9.54 1.69 2.03
C LYS A 90 -9.08 0.26 1.76
N ILE A 91 -9.83 -0.70 2.31
CA ILE A 91 -9.71 -2.12 2.00
C ILE A 91 -11.07 -2.78 2.21
N ASN A 92 -11.39 -3.78 1.40
CA ASN A 92 -12.62 -4.55 1.50
C ASN A 92 -12.29 -6.00 1.83
N ALA A 93 -13.24 -6.70 2.44
CA ALA A 93 -13.11 -8.10 2.82
C ALA A 93 -14.45 -8.82 2.68
N ILE A 94 -14.40 -10.13 2.43
CA ILE A 94 -15.53 -11.03 2.46
C ILE A 94 -15.29 -12.04 3.58
N PHE A 95 -16.26 -12.17 4.46
CA PHE A 95 -16.28 -13.15 5.54
C PHE A 95 -17.34 -14.21 5.26
N LEU A 96 -17.06 -15.45 5.65
CA LEU A 96 -18.02 -16.55 5.64
C LEU A 96 -18.17 -17.11 7.05
N LYS A 97 -19.36 -17.59 7.38
CA LYS A 97 -19.68 -18.17 8.68
C LYS A 97 -19.45 -19.68 8.69
N THR A 98 -18.20 -20.10 8.55
CA THR A 98 -17.76 -21.50 8.43
C THR A 98 -17.09 -22.05 9.69
N GLY A 99 -16.74 -21.18 10.64
CA GLY A 99 -16.05 -21.54 11.88
C GLY A 99 -16.98 -21.98 13.01
N ASP A 100 -16.38 -22.19 14.18
CA ASP A 100 -17.11 -22.56 15.40
C ASP A 100 -17.97 -21.39 15.91
N VAL A 101 -19.29 -21.58 15.89
CA VAL A 101 -20.26 -20.58 16.37
C VAL A 101 -20.20 -20.36 17.88
N SER A 102 -19.58 -21.29 18.63
CA SER A 102 -19.39 -21.17 20.07
C SER A 102 -18.18 -20.30 20.45
N ASP A 103 -17.29 -19.98 19.50
CA ASP A 103 -16.21 -19.03 19.71
C ASP A 103 -16.78 -17.64 20.02
N THR A 104 -16.55 -17.18 21.24
CA THR A 104 -17.05 -15.89 21.73
C THR A 104 -16.44 -14.68 21.01
N ILE A 105 -15.28 -14.85 20.34
CA ILE A 105 -14.58 -13.78 19.61
C ILE A 105 -15.13 -13.70 18.18
N THR A 106 -14.95 -14.75 17.40
CA THR A 106 -15.29 -14.74 15.96
C THR A 106 -16.75 -15.11 15.69
N ARG A 107 -17.37 -15.89 16.58
CA ARG A 107 -18.76 -16.39 16.46
C ARG A 107 -18.99 -17.11 15.11
N GLY A 108 -17.98 -17.85 14.67
CA GLY A 108 -17.97 -18.63 13.43
C GLY A 108 -17.61 -17.84 12.16
N TRP A 109 -17.43 -16.52 12.22
CA TRP A 109 -17.01 -15.74 11.06
C TRP A 109 -15.52 -15.87 10.78
N GLN A 110 -15.17 -16.18 9.54
CA GLN A 110 -13.79 -16.32 9.07
C GLN A 110 -13.57 -15.43 7.84
N LEU A 111 -12.39 -14.80 7.75
CA LEU A 111 -12.00 -14.02 6.57
C LEU A 111 -11.75 -14.98 5.41
N GLU A 112 -12.53 -14.85 4.36
CA GLU A 112 -12.45 -15.71 3.17
C GLU A 112 -11.64 -15.00 2.07
N LYS A 113 -11.99 -13.75 1.77
CA LYS A 113 -11.32 -12.95 0.74
C LYS A 113 -11.00 -11.55 1.22
N ILE A 114 -9.94 -10.98 0.69
CA ILE A 114 -9.53 -9.60 0.93
C ILE A 114 -9.22 -8.90 -0.39
N SER A 115 -9.60 -7.63 -0.49
CA SER A 115 -9.23 -6.80 -1.63
C SER A 115 -7.78 -6.34 -1.52
N LEU A 116 -7.25 -5.78 -2.59
CA LEU A 116 -6.03 -4.99 -2.48
C LEU A 116 -6.31 -3.67 -1.74
N ALA A 117 -5.28 -3.13 -1.09
CA ALA A 117 -5.36 -1.83 -0.45
C ALA A 117 -5.43 -0.72 -1.49
N TRP A 118 -6.23 0.30 -1.21
CA TRP A 118 -6.33 1.51 -2.02
C TRP A 118 -6.04 2.74 -1.16
N GLY A 119 -5.20 3.63 -1.67
CA GLY A 119 -4.83 4.87 -1.00
C GLY A 119 -4.95 6.05 -1.95
N GLN A 120 -5.40 7.20 -1.46
CA GLN A 120 -5.53 8.40 -2.27
C GLN A 120 -5.33 9.67 -1.43
N SER A 121 -4.57 10.63 -1.98
CA SER A 121 -4.48 11.97 -1.41
C SER A 121 -5.87 12.63 -1.31
N ASN A 122 -6.16 13.28 -0.20
CA ASN A 122 -7.41 14.03 0.00
C ASN A 122 -7.35 15.40 -0.68
N THR A 123 -6.16 15.98 -0.80
CA THR A 123 -5.91 17.29 -1.40
C THR A 123 -5.13 17.14 -2.71
N GLY A 124 -5.40 18.01 -3.68
CA GLY A 124 -4.57 18.13 -4.89
C GLY A 124 -4.44 16.84 -5.71
N ARG A 125 -5.52 16.07 -5.88
CA ARG A 125 -5.61 14.79 -6.61
C ARG A 125 -5.28 14.90 -8.10
N THR A 126 -4.05 15.28 -8.43
CA THR A 126 -3.60 15.54 -9.80
C THR A 126 -3.00 14.30 -10.48
N VAL A 127 -2.55 13.33 -9.68
CA VAL A 127 -2.00 12.05 -10.15
C VAL A 127 -2.97 10.92 -9.83
N ARG A 128 -3.29 10.10 -10.83
CA ARG A 128 -4.11 8.90 -10.74
C ARG A 128 -3.37 7.73 -11.35
N ILE A 129 -3.18 6.69 -10.55
CA ILE A 129 -2.73 5.38 -11.04
C ILE A 129 -3.93 4.72 -11.73
N ASP A 130 -3.81 4.46 -13.02
CA ASP A 130 -4.85 3.80 -13.82
C ASP A 130 -4.74 2.28 -13.70
N SER A 131 -3.52 1.73 -13.72
CA SER A 131 -3.30 0.30 -13.51
C SER A 131 -1.86 -0.06 -13.14
N LEU A 132 -1.70 -1.27 -12.59
CA LEU A 132 -0.42 -1.91 -12.36
C LEU A 132 -0.42 -3.26 -13.08
N ARG A 133 0.53 -3.45 -14.00
CA ARG A 133 0.81 -4.74 -14.62
C ARG A 133 1.99 -5.41 -13.92
N ILE A 134 1.82 -6.68 -13.59
CA ILE A 134 2.80 -7.54 -12.96
C ILE A 134 3.09 -8.69 -13.92
N GLN A 135 4.37 -8.92 -14.20
CA GLN A 135 4.83 -10.00 -15.07
C GLN A 135 5.97 -10.75 -14.42
N SER A 136 5.83 -12.06 -14.33
CA SER A 136 6.78 -12.99 -13.73
C SER A 136 6.54 -14.41 -14.24
N SER A 137 7.31 -15.40 -13.78
CA SER A 137 7.08 -16.81 -14.14
C SER A 137 5.76 -17.35 -13.58
N SER A 138 5.36 -16.90 -12.39
CA SER A 138 4.11 -17.26 -11.72
C SER A 138 2.91 -16.50 -12.30
N TYR A 139 3.13 -15.31 -12.87
CA TYR A 139 2.07 -14.47 -13.44
C TYR A 139 2.51 -13.88 -14.78
N SER A 140 2.10 -14.49 -15.89
CA SER A 140 2.52 -14.04 -17.23
C SER A 140 2.06 -12.61 -17.57
N ASN A 141 0.87 -12.22 -17.11
CA ASN A 141 0.30 -10.89 -17.35
C ASN A 141 -0.84 -10.57 -16.35
N LEU A 142 -0.50 -10.40 -15.07
CA LEU A 142 -1.48 -9.96 -14.07
C LEU A 142 -1.67 -8.44 -14.16
N LEU A 143 -2.91 -7.98 -14.39
CA LEU A 143 -3.24 -6.56 -14.50
C LEU A 143 -4.24 -6.16 -13.41
N ILE A 144 -3.86 -5.17 -12.60
CA ILE A 144 -4.68 -4.61 -11.53
C ILE A 144 -5.16 -3.23 -11.98
N THR A 145 -6.47 -3.05 -12.14
CA THR A 145 -7.10 -1.77 -12.54
C THR A 145 -7.97 -1.18 -11.44
N ASN A 146 -8.63 -2.03 -10.63
CA ASN A 146 -9.47 -1.61 -9.53
C ASN A 146 -9.13 -2.40 -8.25
N PRO A 147 -8.19 -1.91 -7.41
CA PRO A 147 -7.70 -2.67 -6.27
C PRO A 147 -8.79 -3.01 -5.24
N LEU A 148 -9.82 -2.17 -5.08
CA LEU A 148 -10.91 -2.41 -4.13
C LEU A 148 -11.93 -3.46 -4.59
N GLU A 149 -11.97 -3.75 -5.89
CA GLU A 149 -12.82 -4.79 -6.48
C GLU A 149 -12.02 -6.04 -6.86
N THR A 150 -10.69 -6.00 -6.69
CA THR A 150 -9.82 -7.15 -6.95
C THR A 150 -9.63 -7.93 -5.64
N PHE A 151 -10.31 -9.08 -5.53
CA PHE A 151 -10.27 -9.93 -4.34
C PHE A 151 -9.37 -11.15 -4.53
N PHE A 152 -8.62 -11.47 -3.48
CA PHE A 152 -7.86 -12.71 -3.36
C PHE A 152 -8.38 -13.50 -2.17
N SER A 153 -8.46 -14.81 -2.31
CA SER A 153 -8.63 -15.68 -1.15
C SER A 153 -7.40 -15.58 -0.25
N VAL A 154 -7.60 -15.68 1.07
CA VAL A 154 -6.50 -15.52 2.05
C VAL A 154 -5.40 -16.57 1.87
N ASP A 155 -5.75 -17.75 1.37
CA ASP A 155 -4.85 -18.85 1.05
C ASP A 155 -4.19 -18.75 -0.34
N SER A 156 -4.56 -17.75 -1.14
CA SER A 156 -4.12 -17.59 -2.53
C SER A 156 -3.79 -16.12 -2.85
N LEU A 157 -3.13 -15.45 -1.89
CA LEU A 157 -2.57 -14.12 -2.10
C LEU A 157 -1.49 -14.14 -3.18
N ILE A 158 -1.32 -13.00 -3.88
CA ILE A 158 -0.24 -12.83 -4.85
C ILE A 158 1.09 -13.04 -4.13
N SER A 159 1.85 -14.04 -4.58
CA SER A 159 3.15 -14.39 -4.02
C SER A 159 4.10 -14.79 -5.12
N PHE A 160 5.38 -14.54 -4.91
CA PHE A 160 6.44 -14.87 -5.87
C PHE A 160 7.40 -15.85 -5.22
N SER A 161 7.93 -16.79 -5.99
CA SER A 161 8.93 -17.72 -5.49
C SER A 161 10.26 -16.99 -5.19
N PRO A 162 11.10 -17.50 -4.28
CA PRO A 162 12.46 -16.98 -4.10
C PRO A 162 13.24 -17.04 -5.42
N GLY A 163 13.95 -15.97 -5.76
CA GLY A 163 14.68 -15.82 -7.01
C GLY A 163 13.80 -15.48 -8.23
N GLU A 164 12.48 -15.42 -8.07
CA GLU A 164 11.58 -15.07 -9.16
C GLU A 164 11.81 -13.62 -9.60
N SER A 165 12.00 -13.44 -10.91
CA SER A 165 12.12 -12.12 -11.53
C SER A 165 10.72 -11.52 -11.75
N VAL A 166 10.49 -10.34 -11.19
CA VAL A 166 9.21 -9.64 -11.26
C VAL A 166 9.40 -8.30 -11.96
N THR A 167 8.63 -8.11 -13.03
CA THR A 167 8.52 -6.85 -13.74
C THR A 167 7.21 -6.17 -13.37
N LEU A 168 7.30 -4.93 -12.90
CA LEU A 168 6.15 -4.07 -12.61
C LEU A 168 6.09 -2.95 -13.66
N THR A 169 4.93 -2.76 -14.27
CA THR A 169 4.64 -1.60 -15.12
C THR A 169 3.44 -0.84 -14.55
N LEU A 170 3.68 0.38 -14.11
CA LEU A 170 2.67 1.28 -13.57
C LEU A 170 2.21 2.25 -14.66
N TYR A 171 0.90 2.35 -14.85
CA TYR A 171 0.25 3.26 -15.78
C TYR A 171 -0.46 4.36 -15.00
N THR A 172 -0.22 5.62 -15.35
CA THR A 172 -0.77 6.79 -14.67
C THR A 172 -1.05 7.93 -15.65
N ASN A 173 -1.93 8.85 -15.27
CA ASN A 173 -2.19 10.07 -16.03
C ASN A 173 -1.03 11.09 -15.98
N ALA A 174 -0.01 10.88 -15.12
CA ALA A 174 1.05 11.85 -14.89
C ALA A 174 2.35 11.49 -15.62
N GLN A 175 2.76 12.33 -16.58
CA GLN A 175 3.97 12.10 -17.39
C GLN A 175 5.27 12.48 -16.68
N ASN A 176 5.20 13.50 -15.81
CA ASN A 176 6.37 14.06 -15.10
C ASN A 176 6.38 13.67 -13.61
N ALA A 177 5.73 12.56 -13.26
CA ALA A 177 5.72 12.05 -11.89
C ALA A 177 6.99 11.24 -11.58
N CYS A 178 7.24 11.04 -10.29
CA CYS A 178 8.19 10.03 -9.82
C CYS A 178 7.39 8.91 -9.13
N ALA A 179 7.51 7.69 -9.66
CA ALA A 179 6.87 6.52 -9.09
C ALA A 179 7.87 5.68 -8.30
N TYR A 180 7.41 5.10 -7.19
CA TYR A 180 8.24 4.32 -6.28
C TYR A 180 7.50 3.07 -5.83
N LEU A 181 8.22 1.95 -5.80
CA LEU A 181 7.78 0.74 -5.13
C LEU A 181 8.16 0.88 -3.67
N HIS A 182 7.17 0.96 -2.79
CA HIS A 182 7.38 0.91 -1.35
C HIS A 182 7.21 -0.52 -0.88
N THR A 183 8.29 -1.14 -0.40
CA THR A 183 8.30 -2.53 0.06
C THR A 183 8.95 -2.65 1.44
N PHE A 184 8.51 -3.67 2.18
CA PHE A 184 9.03 -4.03 3.48
C PHE A 184 9.97 -5.22 3.32
N ILE A 185 11.20 -5.09 3.80
CA ILE A 185 12.07 -6.26 3.98
C ILE A 185 11.99 -6.65 5.45
N LEU A 186 11.69 -7.92 5.70
CA LEU A 186 11.49 -8.50 7.05
C LEU A 186 12.73 -8.43 7.95
N ILE A 187 13.87 -7.95 7.45
CA ILE A 187 15.03 -7.61 8.27
C ILE A 187 14.85 -6.15 8.71
N TRP A 188 14.34 -5.97 9.92
CA TRP A 188 14.24 -4.67 10.56
C TRP A 188 15.63 -3.98 10.59
N PRO A 189 15.73 -2.66 10.33
CA PRO A 189 14.65 -1.68 10.11
C PRO A 189 14.49 -1.24 8.63
N PHE A 190 14.61 -2.14 7.65
CA PHE A 190 14.75 -1.71 6.25
C PHE A 190 13.43 -1.60 5.49
N TYR A 191 12.91 -0.38 5.41
CA TYR A 191 11.96 0.03 4.36
C TYR A 191 12.74 0.32 3.08
N ILE A 192 12.39 -0.37 1.98
CA ILE A 192 13.01 -0.09 0.69
C ILE A 192 12.01 0.66 -0.20
N ARG A 193 12.50 1.75 -0.77
CA ARG A 193 11.83 2.47 -1.85
C ARG A 193 12.66 2.31 -3.11
N ILE A 194 12.11 1.59 -4.07
CA ILE A 194 12.78 1.35 -5.34
C ILE A 194 12.14 2.27 -6.38
N PRO A 195 12.89 3.21 -7.00
CA PRO A 195 12.33 4.08 -8.02
C PRO A 195 11.94 3.25 -9.24
N PHE A 196 10.84 3.63 -9.89
CA PHE A 196 10.55 3.18 -11.24
C PHE A 196 11.31 4.04 -12.26
N THR A 197 11.76 3.42 -13.34
CA THR A 197 12.23 4.11 -14.53
C THR A 197 11.03 4.72 -15.26
N ASN A 198 11.06 6.03 -15.54
CA ASN A 198 10.06 6.69 -16.38
C ASN A 198 10.30 6.29 -17.85
N LEU A 199 9.28 5.74 -18.51
CA LEU A 199 9.28 5.36 -19.92
C LEU A 199 8.45 6.32 -20.78
N ASP A 200 8.21 7.52 -20.28
CA ASP A 200 7.35 8.56 -20.84
C ASP A 200 5.86 8.21 -20.90
N LYS A 201 5.05 9.23 -21.19
CA LYS A 201 3.60 9.12 -21.40
C LYS A 201 2.85 8.44 -20.23
N GLY A 202 3.36 8.60 -19.01
CA GLY A 202 2.74 8.04 -17.80
C GLY A 202 3.02 6.54 -17.59
N ASN A 203 3.99 5.97 -18.31
CA ASN A 203 4.43 4.60 -18.12
C ASN A 203 5.68 4.57 -17.25
N PHE A 204 5.65 3.76 -16.19
CA PHE A 204 6.77 3.61 -15.27
C PHE A 204 7.08 2.12 -15.13
N LYS A 205 8.37 1.74 -15.24
CA LYS A 205 8.79 0.34 -15.14
C LYS A 205 9.75 0.13 -13.98
N ASN A 206 9.55 -0.94 -13.23
CA ASN A 206 10.48 -1.40 -12.21
C ASN A 206 10.73 -2.90 -12.38
N PHE A 207 11.92 -3.33 -11.97
CA PHE A 207 12.33 -4.72 -11.95
C PHE A 207 12.89 -5.03 -10.56
N PHE A 208 12.43 -6.12 -9.96
CA PHE A 208 13.07 -6.68 -8.79
C PHE A 208 13.10 -8.20 -8.88
N VAL A 209 14.09 -8.80 -8.21
CA VAL A 209 14.14 -10.23 -7.97
C VAL A 209 13.63 -10.46 -6.57
N ASN A 210 12.69 -11.38 -6.37
CA ASN A 210 12.23 -11.70 -5.03
C ASN A 210 13.37 -12.37 -4.25
N ILE A 211 14.00 -11.63 -3.33
CA ILE A 211 15.17 -12.11 -2.57
C ILE A 211 14.75 -12.79 -1.26
N ILE A 212 13.45 -12.87 -0.97
CA ILE A 212 12.96 -13.52 0.24
C ILE A 212 13.02 -15.03 0.03
N SER A 213 14.15 -15.64 0.40
CA SER A 213 14.19 -17.07 0.75
C SER A 213 13.48 -17.25 2.09
N HIS A 214 12.59 -18.24 2.20
CA HIS A 214 12.06 -18.65 3.49
C HIS A 214 13.20 -18.83 4.50
N LEU A 215 13.23 -17.97 5.52
CA LEU A 215 13.87 -18.22 6.81
C LEU A 215 12.80 -18.75 7.75
#